data_AF-A0A9W7JA37-F1
#
_entry.id   AF-A0A9W7JA37-F1
#
_cell.length_a   1.000
_cell.length_b   1.000
_cell.length_c   1.000
_cell.angle_alpha   90.00
_cell.angle_beta   90.00
_cell.angle_gamma   90.00
#
_symmetry.space_group_name_H-M   'P 1'
#
loop_
_entity.id
_entity.type
_entity.pdbx_description
1 polymer ?
#
loop_
_entity_poly.entity_id
_entity_poly.type
_entity_poly.pdbx_seq_one_letter_code
_entity_poly.pdbx_strand_id
1 'polypeptide(L)'
;MTNICCAANEYDAPKASTLSKEVKSTTVVGANILKGRADPKILPDPEYPDLLWHLLDKRPAPSELRRKNIETLPYEDLKPFVKLDNRSRIKENNSVKAKN
;
A
#
# COMPACT_ATOMS: atom_id res chain seq x y z
N MET A 1 -21.29 22.68 39.91
CA MET A 1 -20.45 22.82 38.69
C MET A 1 -19.41 21.71 38.74
N THR A 2 -19.76 20.55 38.18
CA THR A 2 -18.92 19.35 38.21
C THR A 2 -18.06 19.36 36.94
N ASN A 3 -16.76 19.59 37.10
CA ASN A 3 -15.79 19.43 36.01
C ASN A 3 -15.61 17.93 35.75
N ILE A 4 -16.13 17.48 34.61
CA ILE A 4 -15.83 16.18 34.03
C ILE A 4 -14.39 16.27 33.52
N CYS A 5 -13.44 15.76 34.30
CA CYS A 5 -12.10 15.50 33.82
C CYS A 5 -12.19 14.41 32.76
N CYS A 6 -11.91 14.75 31.50
CA CYS A 6 -11.61 13.78 30.46
C CYS A 6 -10.37 12.99 30.88
N ALA A 7 -10.58 11.76 31.39
CA ALA A 7 -9.53 10.78 31.47
C ALA A 7 -9.13 10.40 30.04
N ALA A 8 -8.04 10.99 29.54
CA ALA A 8 -7.40 10.51 28.33
C ALA A 8 -6.86 9.10 28.63
N ASN A 9 -7.56 8.11 28.13
CA ASN A 9 -7.12 6.72 28.11
C ASN A 9 -5.79 6.65 27.34
N GLU A 10 -4.69 6.28 28.01
CA GLU A 10 -3.33 6.13 27.46
C GLU A 10 -3.19 5.04 26.37
N TYR A 11 -4.30 4.42 25.96
CA TYR A 11 -4.34 3.34 24.98
C TYR A 11 -4.33 3.82 23.51
N ASP A 12 -4.52 5.13 23.27
CA ASP A 12 -4.74 5.69 21.93
C ASP A 12 -3.51 6.40 21.32
N ALA A 13 -2.32 6.22 21.90
CA ALA A 13 -1.08 6.69 21.31
C ALA A 13 -0.42 5.56 20.48
N PRO A 14 -0.01 5.80 19.22
CA PRO A 14 0.73 4.83 18.45
C PRO A 14 2.08 4.59 19.15
N LYS A 15 2.24 3.39 19.71
CA LYS A 15 3.50 2.95 20.33
C LYS A 15 4.54 2.79 19.22
N ALA A 16 5.37 3.81 19.04
CA ALA A 16 6.52 3.74 18.15
C ALA A 16 7.44 2.62 18.67
N SER A 17 7.50 1.50 17.94
CA SER A 17 8.30 0.36 18.35
C SER A 17 9.75 0.55 17.94
N THR A 18 10.61 0.81 18.93
CA THR A 18 12.07 0.79 18.78
C THR A 18 12.55 -0.66 18.78
N LEU A 19 12.26 -1.40 17.70
CA LEU A 19 12.74 -2.78 17.51
C LEU A 19 14.07 -2.82 16.74
N SER A 20 15.00 -3.63 17.23
CA SER A 20 16.27 -3.92 16.55
C SER A 20 16.05 -4.64 15.20
N LYS A 21 16.98 -4.47 14.26
CA LYS A 21 16.89 -5.03 12.90
C LYS A 21 16.77 -6.56 12.91
N GLU A 22 17.43 -7.22 13.85
CA GLU A 22 17.44 -8.68 14.01
C GLU A 22 16.05 -9.25 14.31
N VAL A 23 15.25 -8.57 15.12
CA VAL A 23 13.88 -9.02 15.45
C VAL A 23 12.98 -8.95 14.20
N LYS A 24 13.19 -7.95 13.33
CA LYS A 24 12.42 -7.77 12.10
C LYS A 24 12.77 -8.78 11.00
N SER A 25 13.96 -9.40 11.06
CA SER A 25 14.36 -10.44 10.09
C SER A 25 13.80 -11.82 10.40
N THR A 26 13.36 -12.08 11.63
CA THR A 26 12.91 -13.42 12.05
C THR A 26 11.40 -13.51 12.25
N THR A 27 10.76 -12.40 12.65
CA THR A 27 9.32 -12.36 12.93
C THR A 27 8.66 -11.11 12.40
N VAL A 28 7.42 -11.25 11.93
CA VAL A 28 6.60 -10.12 11.47
C VAL A 28 5.84 -9.56 12.67
N VAL A 29 6.43 -8.56 13.32
CA VAL A 29 5.86 -7.96 14.53
C VAL A 29 4.57 -7.20 14.20
N GLY A 30 3.50 -7.50 14.94
CA GLY A 30 2.20 -6.83 14.80
C GLY A 30 1.30 -7.40 13.70
N ALA A 31 1.65 -8.55 13.11
CA ALA A 31 0.76 -9.25 12.18
C ALA A 31 -0.36 -10.01 12.91
N ASN A 32 -0.14 -10.44 14.15
CA ASN A 32 -1.16 -11.12 14.93
C ASN A 32 -2.03 -10.16 15.74
N ILE A 33 -3.35 -10.19 15.51
CA ILE A 33 -4.35 -9.35 16.19
C ILE A 33 -4.97 -10.10 17.40
N LEU A 34 -4.84 -11.43 17.46
CA LEU A 34 -5.45 -12.26 18.49
C LEU A 34 -4.62 -12.26 19.79
N LYS A 35 -5.27 -12.07 20.93
CA LYS A 35 -4.62 -12.16 22.25
C LYS A 35 -4.18 -13.60 22.53
N GLY A 36 -2.96 -13.78 23.03
CA GLY A 36 -2.43 -15.10 23.42
C GLY A 36 -1.77 -15.92 22.31
N ARG A 37 -1.73 -15.42 21.06
CA ARG A 37 -0.96 -16.04 19.97
C ARG A 37 0.31 -15.22 19.68
N ALA A 38 1.36 -15.90 19.25
CA ALA A 38 2.60 -15.26 18.80
C ALA A 38 2.47 -14.75 17.35
N ASP A 39 3.29 -13.74 17.03
CA ASP A 39 3.44 -13.26 15.66
C ASP A 39 4.00 -14.36 14.72
N PRO A 40 3.61 -14.37 13.44
CA PRO A 40 4.13 -15.32 12.47
C PRO A 40 5.63 -15.13 12.25
N LYS A 41 6.34 -16.26 12.11
CA LYS A 41 7.76 -16.30 11.73
C LYS A 41 7.90 -16.12 10.22
N ILE A 42 8.99 -15.50 9.80
CA ILE A 42 9.36 -15.42 8.39
C ILE A 42 9.88 -16.80 7.96
N LEU A 43 9.30 -17.33 6.89
CA LEU A 43 9.61 -18.63 6.31
C LEU A 43 10.69 -18.46 5.24
N PRO A 44 11.39 -19.54 4.82
CA PRO A 44 12.33 -19.44 3.71
C PRO A 44 11.60 -19.10 2.40
N ASP A 45 12.30 -18.41 1.49
CA ASP A 45 11.77 -17.96 0.20
C ASP A 45 10.93 -18.98 -0.62
N PRO A 46 11.29 -20.28 -0.73
CA PRO A 46 10.51 -21.25 -1.50
C PRO A 46 9.16 -21.64 -0.87
N GLU A 47 8.92 -21.30 0.39
CA GLU A 47 7.64 -21.56 1.05
C GLU A 47 6.58 -20.51 0.67
N TYR A 48 7.00 -19.39 0.09
CA TYR A 48 6.11 -18.38 -0.42
C TYR A 48 5.78 -18.61 -1.90
N PRO A 49 4.54 -18.32 -2.31
CA PRO A 49 4.15 -18.43 -3.71
C PRO A 49 4.90 -17.41 -4.59
N ASP A 50 5.22 -17.80 -5.82
CA ASP A 50 5.95 -16.97 -6.79
C ASP A 50 5.32 -15.59 -7.04
N LEU A 51 3.99 -15.49 -6.92
CA LEU A 51 3.24 -14.23 -7.03
C LEU A 51 3.79 -13.14 -6.11
N LEU A 52 4.33 -13.50 -4.94
CA LEU A 52 4.89 -12.56 -3.97
C LEU A 52 6.03 -11.74 -4.57
N TRP A 53 6.90 -12.38 -5.35
CA TRP A 53 8.07 -11.76 -5.94
C TRP A 53 7.70 -10.82 -7.10
N HIS A 54 6.63 -11.15 -7.82
CA HIS A 54 6.12 -10.34 -8.93
C HIS A 54 5.39 -9.06 -8.49
N LEU A 55 5.12 -8.87 -7.19
CA LEU A 55 4.48 -7.65 -6.69
C LEU A 55 5.40 -6.42 -6.76
N LEU A 56 6.72 -6.64 -6.69
CA LEU A 56 7.73 -5.57 -6.75
C LEU A 56 8.16 -5.24 -8.17
N ASP A 57 7.72 -6.03 -9.15
CA ASP A 57 8.02 -5.79 -10.55
C ASP A 57 7.51 -4.40 -10.96
N LYS A 58 8.43 -3.59 -11.50
CA LYS A 58 8.11 -2.23 -11.94
C LYS A 58 7.08 -2.31 -13.06
N ARG A 59 5.85 -1.90 -12.76
CA ARG A 59 4.84 -1.68 -13.79
C ARG A 59 5.31 -0.54 -14.71
N PRO A 60 5.06 -0.65 -16.02
CA PRO A 60 5.52 0.34 -16.99
C PRO A 60 5.08 1.74 -16.58
N ALA A 61 5.99 2.70 -16.73
CA ALA A 61 5.73 4.07 -16.30
C ALA A 61 4.64 4.71 -17.18
N PRO A 62 3.90 5.71 -16.67
CA PRO A 62 2.78 6.32 -17.41
C PRO A 62 3.19 6.93 -18.76
N SER A 63 4.40 7.49 -18.85
CA SER A 63 4.97 8.02 -20.09
C SER A 63 5.31 6.92 -21.09
N GLU A 64 5.73 5.75 -20.62
CA GLU A 64 6.06 4.60 -21.47
C GLU A 64 4.79 3.99 -22.06
N LEU A 65 3.73 3.91 -21.25
CA LEU A 65 2.44 3.38 -21.69
C LEU A 65 1.76 4.27 -22.74
N ARG A 66 1.90 5.60 -22.62
CA ARG A 66 1.41 6.57 -23.61
C ARG A 66 2.19 6.58 -24.92
N ARG A 67 3.46 6.16 -24.90
CA ARG A 67 4.32 6.09 -26.09
C ARG A 67 4.13 4.79 -26.87
N LYS A 68 3.53 3.77 -26.27
CA LYS A 68 3.18 2.50 -26.92
C LYS A 68 1.81 2.65 -27.61
N ASN A 69 1.64 1.97 -28.74
CA ASN A 69 0.34 1.91 -29.41
C ASN A 69 -0.62 1.05 -28.59
N ILE A 70 -1.81 1.58 -28.32
CA ILE A 70 -2.88 0.94 -27.53
C ILE A 70 -3.28 -0.41 -28.15
N GLU A 71 -3.26 -0.51 -29.48
CA GLU A 71 -3.63 -1.70 -30.24
C GLU A 71 -2.61 -2.85 -30.12
N THR A 72 -1.36 -2.53 -29.79
CA THR A 72 -0.26 -3.51 -29.67
C THR A 72 0.04 -3.89 -28.22
N LEU A 73 -0.65 -3.28 -27.27
CA LEU A 73 -0.36 -3.42 -25.85
C LEU A 73 -0.94 -4.73 -25.31
N PRO A 74 -0.19 -5.50 -24.49
CA PRO A 74 -0.73 -6.70 -23.88
C PRO A 74 -1.91 -6.35 -22.96
N TYR A 75 -2.85 -7.27 -22.82
CA TYR A 75 -4.10 -7.05 -22.07
C TYR A 75 -3.86 -6.62 -20.62
N GLU A 76 -2.83 -7.16 -19.96
CA GLU A 76 -2.44 -6.80 -18.59
C GLU A 76 -2.07 -5.32 -18.43
N ASP A 77 -1.52 -4.72 -19.48
CA ASP A 77 -1.11 -3.31 -19.53
C ASP A 77 -2.25 -2.39 -20.01
N LEU A 78 -3.25 -2.92 -20.70
CA LEU A 78 -4.41 -2.17 -21.19
C LEU A 78 -5.29 -1.64 -20.05
N LYS A 79 -5.56 -2.50 -19.05
CA LYS A 79 -6.39 -2.14 -17.89
C LYS A 79 -5.82 -0.97 -17.07
N PRO A 80 -4.52 -0.95 -16.68
CA PRO A 80 -3.93 0.20 -16.01
C PRO A 80 -3.87 1.42 -16.94
N PHE A 81 -3.66 1.26 -18.25
CA PHE A 81 -3.70 2.37 -19.21
C PHE A 81 -5.02 3.14 -19.17
N VAL A 82 -6.15 2.44 -19.29
CA VAL A 82 -7.49 3.07 -19.27
C VAL A 82 -7.76 3.78 -17.95
N LYS A 83 -7.33 3.20 -16.81
CA LYS A 83 -7.47 3.85 -15.50
C LYS A 83 -6.64 5.14 -15.42
N LEU A 84 -5.43 5.13 -15.95
CA LEU A 84 -4.54 6.29 -15.97
C LEU A 84 -5.08 7.40 -16.86
N ASP A 85 -5.60 7.05 -18.04
CA ASP A 85 -6.21 8.01 -18.96
C ASP A 85 -7.42 8.69 -18.33
N ASN A 86 -8.32 7.90 -17.71
CA ASN A 86 -9.45 8.43 -16.95
C ASN A 86 -9.02 9.36 -15.81
N ARG A 87 -7.97 8.99 -15.05
CA ARG A 87 -7.44 9.85 -13.98
C ARG A 87 -6.89 11.16 -14.52
N SER A 88 -6.21 11.14 -15.68
CA SER A 88 -5.71 12.34 -16.35
C SER A 88 -6.85 13.28 -16.74
N ARG A 89 -7.88 12.73 -17.39
CA ARG A 89 -9.08 13.48 -17.82
C ARG A 89 -9.83 14.11 -16.64
N ILE A 90 -10.00 13.36 -15.55
CA ILE A 90 -10.63 13.87 -14.33
C ILE A 90 -9.80 15.00 -13.71
N LYS A 91 -8.47 14.86 -13.67
CA LYS A 91 -7.57 15.88 -13.12
C LYS A 91 -7.66 17.20 -13.90
N GLU A 92 -7.67 17.12 -15.22
CA GLU A 92 -7.82 18.29 -16.10
C GLU A 92 -9.17 18.98 -15.89
N ASN A 93 -10.26 18.21 -15.88
CA ASN A 93 -11.61 18.73 -15.61
C ASN A 93 -11.72 19.43 -14.25
N ASN A 94 -11.14 18.84 -13.19
CA ASN A 94 -11.11 19.45 -11.87
C ASN A 94 -10.28 20.74 -11.87
N SER A 95 -9.19 20.79 -12.63
CA SER A 95 -8.34 21.98 -12.73
C SER A 95 -9.01 23.16 -13.44
N VAL A 96 -9.88 22.88 -14.43
CA VAL A 96 -10.67 23.90 -15.12
C VAL A 96 -11.82 24.38 -14.23
N LYS A 97 -12.54 23.45 -13.59
CA LYS A 97 -13.67 23.78 -12.71
C LYS A 97 -13.27 24.49 -11.43
N ALA A 98 -12.09 24.23 -10.88
CA ALA A 98 -11.62 24.86 -9.64
C ALA A 98 -11.18 26.32 -9.82
N LYS A 99 -11.00 26.79 -11.07
CA LYS A 99 -10.60 28.17 -11.38
C LYS A 99 -11.78 29.08 -11.74
N ASN A 100 -12.99 28.52 -11.85
CA ASN A 100 -14.24 29.25 -12.00
C ASN A 100 -14.96 29.30 -10.65
#